data_AF-A0A9N9MSS9-F1
#
_entry.id   AF-A0A9N9MSS9-F1
#
_cell.length_a   1.000
_cell.length_b   1.000
_cell.length_c   1.000
_cell.angle_alpha   90.00
_cell.angle_beta   90.00
_cell.angle_gamma   90.00
#
_symmetry.space_group_name_H-M   'P 1'
#
loop_
_entity.id
_entity.type
_entity.pdbx_description
1 polymer ?
#
loop_
_entity_poly.entity_id
_entity_poly.type
_entity_poly.pdbx_seq_one_letter_code
_entity_poly.pdbx_strand_id
1 'polypeptide(L)'
;MFPYVCLATLPLFCKEDWPRKVFSKQFCDKINKGEPKFKAPVKKVTLKQKFVVLLLLSHMGIQLFLPYSHFITKGFNNWTNGIYGYSWDMMVHSWETLVVVKIVDNNSGEQHFINNDLWTNNERWSKHADMCLQYAHCIENNLKGYFDNISVYIDIWSSLNKRFQQRMYDPNYDLLRARWSVFQPVEWLLPVLTKYNGFRKKLLEIGRYVRSWNNQSMFLDNYIDEDLSNVSLTVLEGAVVYEMENYLTMQSVGVKLLQGDSIDVPENHQHRVHTVSPTPSCYMYTFSKSPDLNEENVKMYSALPIFEDFFVRLEAMVTMFGLIKNATFSLLFGNTIYVRPRIQ
;
A
#
# COMPACT_ATOMS: atom_id res chain seq x y z
N MET A 1 -3.59 4.13 -18.51
CA MET A 1 -2.73 3.37 -19.45
C MET A 1 -3.47 2.29 -20.24
N PHE A 2 -4.19 1.37 -19.58
CA PHE A 2 -4.84 0.20 -20.23
C PHE A 2 -5.66 0.52 -21.50
N PRO A 3 -6.52 1.56 -21.56
CA PRO A 3 -7.27 1.86 -22.78
C PRO A 3 -6.39 2.20 -23.99
N TYR A 4 -5.27 2.90 -23.77
CA TYR A 4 -4.32 3.25 -24.82
C TYR A 4 -3.54 2.06 -25.32
N VAL A 5 -3.11 1.18 -24.41
CA VAL A 5 -2.43 -0.06 -24.77
C VAL A 5 -3.37 -0.96 -25.57
N CYS A 6 -4.63 -1.12 -25.14
CA CYS A 6 -5.64 -1.85 -25.90
C CYS A 6 -5.92 -1.25 -27.28
N LEU A 7 -5.95 0.09 -27.39
CA LEU A 7 -6.13 0.76 -28.67
C LEU A 7 -4.91 0.59 -29.59
N ALA A 8 -3.70 0.62 -29.03
CA ALA A 8 -2.45 0.40 -29.74
C ALA A 8 -2.25 -1.07 -30.16
N THR A 9 -2.81 -2.04 -29.42
CA THR A 9 -2.77 -3.47 -29.77
C THR A 9 -3.93 -3.90 -30.67
N LEU A 10 -4.98 -3.09 -30.81
CA LEU A 10 -6.11 -3.32 -31.69
C LEU A 10 -5.72 -3.67 -33.15
N PRO A 11 -4.68 -3.06 -33.74
CA PRO A 11 -4.20 -3.44 -35.07
C PRO A 11 -3.61 -4.85 -35.17
N LEU A 12 -3.17 -5.47 -34.06
CA LEU A 12 -2.73 -6.87 -34.04
C LEU A 12 -3.90 -7.84 -34.31
N PHE A 13 -5.12 -7.43 -33.97
CA PHE A 13 -6.34 -8.21 -34.22
C PHE A 13 -7.03 -7.85 -35.54
N CYS A 14 -6.51 -6.86 -36.27
CA CYS A 14 -7.00 -6.50 -37.59
C CYS A 14 -6.43 -7.47 -38.65
N LYS A 15 -7.20 -7.72 -39.72
CA LYS A 15 -6.73 -8.52 -40.87
C LYS A 15 -5.42 -7.95 -41.44
N GLU A 16 -4.47 -8.83 -41.76
CA GLU A 16 -3.10 -8.54 -42.23
C GLU A 16 -3.00 -7.52 -43.37
N ASP A 17 -4.07 -7.33 -44.14
CA ASP A 17 -4.15 -6.35 -45.23
C ASP A 17 -4.18 -4.88 -44.76
N TRP A 18 -4.46 -4.61 -43.49
CA TRP A 18 -4.73 -3.24 -43.01
C TRP A 18 -3.56 -2.27 -43.21
N PRO A 19 -2.28 -2.61 -42.99
CA PRO A 19 -1.17 -1.68 -43.21
C PRO A 19 -1.02 -1.40 -44.70
N ARG A 20 -1.17 -2.42 -45.55
CA ARG A 20 -1.12 -2.26 -47.00
C ARG A 20 -2.27 -1.38 -47.50
N LYS A 21 -3.46 -1.46 -46.90
CA LYS A 21 -4.59 -0.58 -47.23
C LYS A 21 -4.34 0.87 -46.81
N VAL A 22 -3.83 1.11 -45.60
CA VAL A 22 -3.53 2.46 -45.08
C VAL A 22 -2.39 3.15 -45.83
N PHE A 23 -1.33 2.41 -46.17
CA PHE A 23 -0.12 2.95 -46.83
C PHE A 23 -0.11 2.74 -48.35
N SER A 24 -1.12 2.10 -48.94
CA SER A 24 -1.20 2.01 -50.41
C SER A 24 -1.40 3.40 -50.99
N LYS A 25 -0.64 3.72 -52.04
CA LYS A 25 -0.95 4.84 -52.93
C LYS A 25 -2.39 4.76 -53.45
N GLN A 26 -3.02 3.58 -53.51
CA GLN A 26 -4.43 3.42 -53.86
C GLN A 26 -5.42 4.00 -52.83
N PHE A 27 -5.04 4.14 -51.55
CA PHE A 27 -5.86 4.84 -50.56
C PHE A 27 -5.74 6.35 -50.72
N CYS A 28 -4.54 6.87 -50.93
CA CYS A 28 -4.32 8.27 -51.30
C CYS A 28 -4.89 8.61 -52.70
N ASP A 29 -4.81 7.70 -53.66
CA ASP A 29 -5.34 7.83 -55.02
C ASP A 29 -6.85 7.58 -55.04
N LYS A 30 -7.46 6.83 -54.11
CA LYS A 30 -8.93 6.81 -53.94
C LYS A 30 -9.45 8.09 -53.30
N ILE A 31 -8.65 8.74 -52.46
CA ILE A 31 -8.97 10.07 -51.94
C ILE A 31 -8.80 11.14 -53.04
N ASN A 32 -7.84 10.97 -53.97
CA ASN A 32 -7.54 11.94 -55.03
C ASN A 32 -8.22 11.68 -56.39
N LYS A 33 -8.59 10.44 -56.74
CA LYS A 33 -9.36 10.11 -57.94
C LYS A 33 -10.83 10.13 -57.58
N GLY A 34 -11.47 11.24 -57.92
CA GLY A 34 -12.90 11.44 -57.74
C GLY A 34 -13.71 10.26 -58.27
N GLU A 35 -14.34 9.55 -57.36
CA GLU A 35 -15.52 8.73 -57.66
C GLU A 35 -16.60 9.62 -58.29
N PRO A 36 -17.49 9.08 -59.14
CA PRO A 36 -18.60 9.84 -59.70
C PRO A 36 -19.36 10.51 -58.57
N LYS A 37 -19.58 11.82 -58.68
CA LYS A 37 -20.25 12.66 -57.67
C LYS A 37 -21.68 12.17 -57.43
N PHE A 38 -21.85 11.11 -56.64
CA PHE A 38 -23.11 10.82 -55.99
C PHE A 38 -23.30 11.97 -55.00
N LYS A 39 -24.14 12.95 -55.36
CA LYS A 39 -24.57 14.02 -54.44
C LYS A 39 -25.42 13.36 -53.36
N ALA A 40 -24.78 12.65 -52.44
CA ALA A 40 -25.42 12.26 -51.19
C ALA A 40 -25.95 13.56 -50.57
N PRO A 41 -27.23 13.62 -50.16
CA PRO A 41 -27.76 14.80 -49.52
C PRO A 41 -26.86 15.12 -48.33
N VAL A 42 -26.25 16.30 -48.34
CA VAL A 42 -25.43 16.79 -47.25
C VAL A 42 -26.37 16.96 -46.06
N LYS A 43 -26.51 15.89 -45.25
CA LYS A 43 -27.29 15.94 -44.02
C LYS A 43 -26.62 17.00 -43.15
N LYS A 44 -27.31 18.11 -42.93
CA LYS A 44 -26.84 19.18 -42.05
C LYS A 44 -26.58 18.55 -40.68
N VAL A 45 -25.34 18.72 -40.19
CA VAL A 45 -24.93 18.17 -38.90
C VAL A 45 -25.87 18.70 -37.82
N THR A 46 -26.55 17.79 -37.14
CA THR A 46 -27.50 18.15 -36.09
C THR A 46 -26.78 18.64 -34.83
N LEU A 47 -27.43 19.52 -34.05
CA LEU A 47 -26.89 19.98 -32.77
C LEU A 47 -26.59 18.82 -31.81
N LYS A 48 -27.43 17.77 -31.82
CA LYS A 48 -27.22 16.54 -31.06
C LYS A 48 -25.90 15.86 -31.45
N GLN A 49 -25.61 15.75 -32.74
CA GLN A 49 -24.34 15.18 -33.22
C GLN A 49 -23.14 16.04 -32.79
N LYS A 50 -23.24 17.37 -32.87
CA LYS A 50 -22.17 18.26 -32.39
C LYS A 50 -21.91 18.10 -30.89
N PHE A 51 -22.97 17.98 -30.09
CA PHE A 51 -22.86 17.75 -28.65
C PHE A 51 -22.23 16.40 -28.30
N VAL A 52 -22.64 15.33 -29.00
CA VAL A 52 -22.03 13.99 -28.82
C VAL A 52 -20.53 14.03 -29.17
N VAL A 53 -20.16 14.68 -30.28
CA VAL A 53 -18.75 14.84 -30.67
C VAL A 53 -17.97 15.63 -29.62
N LEU A 54 -18.54 16.71 -29.07
CA LEU A 54 -17.92 17.49 -28.00
C LEU A 54 -17.67 16.64 -26.74
N LEU A 55 -18.65 15.84 -26.33
CA LEU A 55 -18.51 14.93 -25.18
C LEU A 55 -17.42 13.88 -25.43
N LEU A 56 -17.36 13.29 -26.63
CA LEU A 56 -16.33 12.32 -26.99
C LEU A 56 -14.93 12.96 -26.99
N LEU A 57 -14.78 14.15 -27.59
CA LEU A 57 -13.52 14.87 -27.58
C LEU A 57 -13.09 15.28 -26.18
N SER A 58 -14.05 15.73 -25.34
CA SER A 58 -13.80 16.04 -23.94
C SER A 58 -13.34 14.79 -23.16
N HIS A 59 -14.03 13.65 -23.35
CA HIS A 59 -13.64 12.39 -22.74
C HIS A 59 -12.23 11.96 -23.17
N MET A 60 -11.91 12.04 -24.46
CA MET A 60 -10.57 11.74 -24.98
C MET A 60 -9.51 12.68 -24.39
N GLY A 61 -9.83 13.97 -24.27
CA GLY A 61 -8.97 14.97 -23.64
C GLY A 61 -8.70 14.66 -22.16
N ILE A 62 -9.74 14.31 -21.40
CA ILE A 62 -9.62 13.92 -19.99
C ILE A 62 -8.77 12.66 -19.85
N GLN A 63 -9.00 11.63 -20.67
CA GLN A 63 -8.22 10.39 -20.63
C GLN A 63 -6.73 10.64 -20.92
N LEU A 64 -6.41 11.59 -21.80
CA LEU A 64 -5.03 11.96 -22.13
C LEU A 64 -4.40 12.79 -21.01
N PHE A 65 -5.20 13.62 -20.35
CA PHE A 65 -4.76 14.55 -19.32
C PHE A 65 -4.54 13.88 -17.96
N LEU A 66 -5.46 13.01 -17.53
CA LEU A 66 -5.44 12.39 -16.19
C LEU A 66 -4.10 11.74 -15.83
N PRO A 67 -3.41 11.01 -16.73
CA PRO A 67 -2.09 10.45 -16.42
C PRO A 67 -1.01 11.48 -16.08
N TYR A 68 -1.14 12.72 -16.55
CA TYR A 68 -0.22 13.83 -16.29
C TYR A 68 -0.70 14.76 -15.17
N SER A 69 -1.85 14.47 -14.54
CA SER A 69 -2.48 15.36 -13.54
C SER A 69 -1.76 15.44 -12.18
N HIS A 70 -0.60 14.79 -12.02
CA HIS A 70 0.15 14.70 -10.76
C HIS A 70 0.59 16.06 -10.18
N PHE A 71 0.64 17.11 -11.00
CA PHE A 71 0.91 18.48 -10.54
C PHE A 71 -0.30 19.14 -9.86
N ILE A 72 -1.51 18.70 -10.20
CA ILE A 72 -2.77 19.16 -9.61
C ILE A 72 -3.10 18.31 -8.39
N THR A 73 -3.03 16.99 -8.51
CA THR A 73 -3.51 16.05 -7.50
C THR A 73 -2.45 15.72 -6.45
N LYS A 74 -1.89 16.75 -5.82
CA LYS A 74 -0.79 16.61 -4.86
C LYS A 74 -1.17 15.82 -3.60
N GLY A 75 -2.45 15.77 -3.24
CA GLY A 75 -2.93 15.04 -2.06
C GLY A 75 -2.92 13.52 -2.20
N PHE A 76 -2.91 13.01 -3.43
CA PHE A 76 -2.77 11.58 -3.72
C PHE A 76 -1.30 11.18 -3.93
N ASN A 77 -0.40 12.16 -4.04
CA ASN A 77 1.03 11.88 -4.19
C ASN A 77 1.58 11.47 -2.83
N ASN A 78 2.03 10.23 -2.74
CA ASN A 78 2.82 9.73 -1.62
C ASN A 78 4.29 9.72 -2.03
N TRP A 79 5.01 8.61 -1.83
CA TRP A 79 6.37 8.45 -2.35
C TRP A 79 6.45 8.32 -3.88
N THR A 80 5.31 8.10 -4.52
CA THR A 80 5.15 8.00 -5.96
C THR A 80 4.18 9.08 -6.41
N ASN A 81 4.49 9.72 -7.54
CA ASN A 81 3.65 10.78 -8.08
C ASN A 81 2.45 10.21 -8.84
N GLY A 82 1.30 10.86 -8.69
CA GLY A 82 0.10 10.59 -9.47
C GLY A 82 -0.92 9.71 -8.77
N ILE A 83 -2.14 9.75 -9.30
CA ILE A 83 -3.29 9.03 -8.78
C ILE A 83 -3.17 7.56 -9.16
N TYR A 84 -3.21 6.67 -8.17
CA TYR A 84 -3.28 5.23 -8.40
C TYR A 84 -4.53 4.90 -9.26
N GLY A 85 -4.34 4.20 -10.38
CA GLY A 85 -5.40 3.93 -11.36
C GLY A 85 -5.32 4.77 -12.63
N TYR A 86 -4.83 6.01 -12.52
CA TYR A 86 -4.89 6.99 -13.61
C TYR A 86 -3.51 7.47 -14.09
N SER A 87 -2.46 7.36 -13.27
CA SER A 87 -1.08 7.69 -13.67
C SER A 87 -0.49 6.70 -14.68
N TRP A 88 0.57 7.12 -15.37
CA TRP A 88 1.34 6.25 -16.27
C TRP A 88 2.15 5.19 -15.52
N ASP A 89 2.56 5.46 -14.28
CA ASP A 89 3.42 4.59 -13.46
C ASP A 89 2.66 3.46 -12.73
N MET A 90 1.55 3.02 -13.34
CA MET A 90 0.68 1.98 -12.80
C MET A 90 1.37 0.61 -12.71
N MET A 91 1.17 -0.09 -11.59
CA MET A 91 1.70 -1.44 -11.31
C MET A 91 3.23 -1.59 -11.34
N VAL A 92 3.99 -0.50 -11.28
CA VAL A 92 5.47 -0.53 -11.22
C VAL A 92 6.00 -0.69 -9.79
N HIS A 93 5.12 -0.55 -8.79
CA HIS A 93 5.49 -0.47 -7.38
C HIS A 93 5.01 -1.67 -6.58
N SER A 94 5.97 -2.37 -5.97
CA SER A 94 5.75 -3.36 -4.92
C SER A 94 5.96 -2.69 -3.56
N TRP A 95 5.02 -2.93 -2.65
CA TRP A 95 4.95 -2.31 -1.33
C TRP A 95 4.84 -3.39 -0.27
N GLU A 96 5.74 -3.34 0.70
CA GLU A 96 5.69 -4.14 1.93
C GLU A 96 5.47 -3.16 3.08
N THR A 97 4.43 -3.39 3.89
CA THR A 97 3.97 -2.46 4.92
C THR A 97 3.81 -3.17 6.24
N LEU A 98 4.24 -2.51 7.32
CA LEU A 98 4.01 -2.90 8.69
C LEU A 98 3.33 -1.72 9.39
N VAL A 99 2.28 -2.00 10.15
CA VAL A 99 1.38 -0.97 10.66
C VAL A 99 1.10 -1.18 12.14
N VAL A 100 1.33 -0.14 12.94
CA VAL A 100 0.97 -0.09 14.34
C VAL A 100 0.02 1.08 14.57
N VAL A 101 -1.14 0.80 15.16
CA VAL A 101 -2.13 1.83 15.49
C VAL A 101 -2.18 2.00 17.00
N LYS A 102 -1.93 3.24 17.43
CA LYS A 102 -1.94 3.67 18.82
C LYS A 102 -3.06 4.69 19.02
N ILE A 103 -3.91 4.42 20.00
CA ILE A 103 -4.93 5.32 20.47
C ILE A 103 -4.53 5.85 21.83
N VAL A 104 -4.73 7.14 22.04
CA VAL A 104 -4.55 7.79 23.32
C VAL A 104 -5.88 8.36 23.74
N ASP A 105 -6.39 7.93 24.90
CA ASP A 105 -7.52 8.61 25.52
C ASP A 105 -7.00 9.89 26.19
N ASN A 106 -7.49 11.03 25.73
CA ASN A 106 -7.02 12.34 26.21
C ASN A 106 -7.54 12.64 27.63
N ASN A 107 -8.56 11.92 28.11
CA ASN A 107 -9.11 12.12 29.45
C ASN A 107 -8.31 11.35 30.52
N SER A 108 -8.00 10.08 30.26
CA SER A 108 -7.22 9.23 31.19
C SER A 108 -5.70 9.32 30.96
N GLY A 109 -5.27 9.68 29.74
CA GLY A 109 -3.88 9.60 29.31
C GLY A 109 -3.43 8.17 28.97
N GLU A 110 -4.32 7.17 29.02
CA GLU A 110 -4.00 5.79 28.72
C GLU A 110 -3.76 5.57 27.22
N GLN A 111 -2.81 4.68 26.91
CA GLN A 111 -2.45 4.30 25.56
C GLN A 111 -2.94 2.89 25.27
N HIS A 112 -3.65 2.73 24.17
CA HIS A 112 -4.16 1.45 23.71
C HIS A 112 -3.64 1.17 22.30
N PHE A 113 -3.26 -0.08 22.06
CA PHE A 113 -2.86 -0.57 20.74
C PHE A 113 -3.97 -1.45 20.18
N ILE A 114 -4.24 -1.30 18.89
CA ILE A 114 -5.30 -2.05 18.22
C ILE A 114 -4.73 -2.94 17.13
N ASN A 115 -5.30 -4.14 17.06
CA ASN A 115 -5.13 -5.01 15.91
C ASN A 115 -6.03 -4.51 14.76
N ASN A 116 -5.38 -4.13 13.65
CA ASN A 116 -6.01 -3.54 12.48
C ASN A 116 -6.98 -4.51 11.76
N ASP A 117 -6.69 -5.81 11.84
CA ASP A 117 -7.44 -6.86 11.12
C ASP A 117 -8.88 -7.01 11.63
N LEU A 118 -9.17 -6.48 12.82
CA LEU A 118 -10.51 -6.51 13.40
C LEU A 118 -11.51 -5.62 12.65
N TRP A 119 -11.03 -4.57 11.98
CA TRP A 119 -11.90 -3.52 11.42
C TRP A 119 -11.80 -3.38 9.90
N THR A 120 -10.73 -3.90 9.29
CA THR A 120 -10.58 -3.90 7.83
C THR A 120 -9.81 -5.13 7.38
N ASN A 121 -10.41 -5.90 6.47
CA ASN A 121 -9.75 -7.03 5.83
C ASN A 121 -8.78 -6.59 4.70
N ASN A 122 -8.72 -5.29 4.41
CA ASN A 122 -7.93 -4.73 3.34
C ASN A 122 -6.82 -3.85 3.92
N GLU A 123 -5.60 -4.01 3.45
CA GLU A 123 -4.44 -3.22 3.87
C GLU A 123 -4.19 -1.98 3.00
N ARG A 124 -4.95 -1.77 1.91
CA ARG A 124 -4.71 -0.65 0.97
C ARG A 124 -4.73 0.71 1.65
N TRP A 125 -5.48 0.86 2.74
CA TRP A 125 -5.57 2.13 3.46
C TRP A 125 -4.21 2.59 4.02
N SER A 126 -3.31 1.65 4.35
CA SER A 126 -1.98 1.98 4.85
C SER A 126 -1.12 2.71 3.81
N LYS A 127 -1.40 2.49 2.52
CA LYS A 127 -0.60 2.98 1.39
C LYS A 127 -1.06 4.33 0.85
N HIS A 128 -2.23 4.81 1.28
CA HIS A 128 -2.87 6.01 0.74
C HIS A 128 -3.28 6.97 1.87
N ALA A 129 -2.96 8.26 1.74
CA ALA A 129 -3.13 9.21 2.84
C ALA A 129 -4.61 9.52 3.13
N ASP A 130 -5.43 9.60 2.07
CA ASP A 130 -6.87 9.78 2.17
C ASP A 130 -7.55 8.61 2.88
N MET A 131 -7.17 7.38 2.52
CA MET A 131 -7.72 6.18 3.14
C MET A 131 -7.21 6.00 4.57
N CYS A 132 -5.97 6.39 4.86
CA CYS A 132 -5.42 6.38 6.22
C CYS A 132 -6.19 7.35 7.13
N LEU A 133 -6.54 8.54 6.64
CA LEU A 133 -7.41 9.48 7.34
C LEU A 133 -8.83 8.93 7.55
N GLN A 134 -9.41 8.32 6.51
CA GLN A 134 -10.73 7.66 6.62
C GLN A 134 -10.70 6.54 7.66
N TYR A 135 -9.61 5.79 7.74
CA TYR A 135 -9.45 4.75 8.73
C TYR A 135 -9.39 5.33 10.14
N ALA A 136 -8.64 6.41 10.39
CA ALA A 136 -8.62 7.09 11.69
C ALA A 136 -10.03 7.53 12.15
N HIS A 137 -10.85 8.10 11.26
CA HIS A 137 -12.24 8.43 11.58
C HIS A 137 -13.15 7.20 11.73
N CYS A 138 -12.87 6.09 11.04
CA CYS A 138 -13.56 4.82 11.25
C CYS A 138 -13.32 4.31 12.68
N ILE A 139 -12.07 4.38 13.15
CA ILE A 139 -11.69 4.05 14.53
C ILE A 139 -12.47 4.91 15.53
N GLU A 140 -12.46 6.23 15.36
CA GLU A 140 -13.20 7.17 16.20
C GLU A 140 -14.67 6.80 16.26
N ASN A 141 -15.31 6.56 15.11
CA ASN A 141 -16.72 6.20 15.05
C ASN A 141 -17.04 4.87 15.72
N ASN A 142 -16.16 3.87 15.63
CA ASN A 142 -16.36 2.56 16.26
C ASN A 142 -16.16 2.60 17.77
N LEU A 143 -15.40 3.57 18.27
CA LEU A 143 -15.12 3.74 19.70
C LEU A 143 -16.03 4.77 20.39
N LYS A 144 -16.89 5.46 19.62
CA LYS A 144 -17.92 6.34 20.17
C LYS A 144 -18.80 5.58 21.16
N GLY A 145 -18.84 6.07 22.41
CA GLY A 145 -19.56 5.46 23.53
C GLY A 145 -18.68 4.69 24.51
N TYR A 146 -17.44 4.36 24.14
CA TYR A 146 -16.41 3.87 25.07
C TYR A 146 -15.46 4.99 25.47
N PHE A 147 -15.03 5.78 24.48
CA PHE A 147 -14.16 6.92 24.67
C PHE A 147 -14.75 8.14 23.96
N ASP A 148 -14.80 9.28 24.65
CA ASP A 148 -15.37 10.51 24.10
C ASP A 148 -14.32 11.42 23.45
N ASN A 149 -13.06 11.33 23.88
CA ASN A 149 -11.99 12.22 23.45
C ASN A 149 -10.69 11.44 23.21
N ILE A 150 -10.49 10.98 21.99
CA ILE A 150 -9.33 10.18 21.62
C ILE A 150 -8.42 10.95 20.64
N SER A 151 -7.15 10.57 20.63
CA SER A 151 -6.17 10.92 19.60
C SER A 151 -5.68 9.64 18.92
N VAL A 152 -5.55 9.65 17.60
CA VAL A 152 -5.17 8.45 16.83
C VAL A 152 -3.84 8.68 16.13
N TYR A 153 -2.88 7.82 16.45
CA TYR A 153 -1.53 7.83 15.90
C TYR A 153 -1.29 6.52 15.14
N ILE A 154 -0.83 6.62 13.90
CA ILE A 154 -0.59 5.45 13.05
C ILE A 154 0.88 5.46 12.63
N ASP A 155 1.65 4.48 13.10
CA ASP A 155 3.03 4.26 12.68
C ASP A 155 3.04 3.25 11.52
N ILE A 156 3.33 3.73 10.32
CA ILE A 156 3.41 2.91 9.11
C ILE A 156 4.84 2.84 8.61
N TRP A 157 5.42 1.66 8.73
CA TRP A 157 6.71 1.34 8.14
C TRP A 157 6.51 0.72 6.77
N SER A 158 7.14 1.28 5.75
CA SER A 158 6.92 0.88 4.37
C SER A 158 8.24 0.68 3.62
N SER A 159 8.31 -0.35 2.79
CA SER A 159 9.36 -0.57 1.81
C SER A 159 8.79 -0.47 0.40
N LEU A 160 9.38 0.41 -0.40
CA LEU A 160 9.04 0.59 -1.80
C LEU A 160 10.07 -0.12 -2.68
N ASN A 161 9.64 -1.12 -3.46
CA ASN A 161 10.48 -1.85 -4.42
C ASN A 161 11.73 -2.48 -3.78
N LYS A 162 11.59 -3.06 -2.58
CA LYS A 162 12.68 -3.68 -1.79
C LYS A 162 13.78 -2.70 -1.41
N ARG A 163 13.42 -1.44 -1.14
CA ARG A 163 14.31 -0.46 -0.51
C ARG A 163 14.39 -0.71 1.00
N PHE A 164 15.26 0.03 1.66
CA PHE A 164 15.28 0.06 3.12
C PHE A 164 13.90 0.51 3.64
N GLN A 165 13.40 -0.17 4.68
CA GLN A 165 12.12 0.15 5.28
C GLN A 165 12.22 1.46 6.05
N GLN A 166 11.26 2.35 5.86
CA GLN A 166 11.23 3.65 6.52
C GLN A 166 9.80 4.01 6.87
N ARG A 167 9.62 4.93 7.82
CA ARG A 167 8.30 5.47 8.13
C ARG A 167 7.74 6.27 6.97
N MET A 168 6.49 5.98 6.62
CA MET A 168 5.77 6.70 5.56
C MET A 168 5.07 7.95 6.08
N TYR A 169 4.48 7.85 7.27
CA TYR A 169 3.80 8.95 7.95
C TYR A 169 4.50 9.29 9.27
N ASP A 170 4.33 10.52 9.75
CA ASP A 170 4.81 10.93 11.07
C ASP A 170 4.01 10.21 12.18
N PRO A 171 4.63 9.36 13.01
CA PRO A 171 3.93 8.59 14.04
C PRO A 171 3.47 9.46 15.23
N ASN A 172 3.92 10.71 15.32
CA ASN A 172 3.53 11.65 16.37
C ASN A 172 2.42 12.61 15.92
N TYR A 173 1.94 12.48 14.68
CA TYR A 173 0.88 13.31 14.16
C TYR A 173 -0.49 12.70 14.46
N ASP A 174 -1.38 13.47 15.11
CA ASP A 174 -2.75 13.04 15.38
C ASP A 174 -3.60 13.12 14.11
N LEU A 175 -3.95 11.95 13.57
CA LEU A 175 -4.69 11.85 12.32
C LEU A 175 -6.14 12.34 12.44
N LEU A 176 -6.73 12.43 13.63
CA LEU A 176 -8.07 13.01 13.77
C LEU A 176 -8.10 14.52 13.55
N ARG A 177 -6.95 15.18 13.66
CA ARG A 177 -6.78 16.63 13.43
C ARG A 177 -6.19 16.95 12.06
N ALA A 178 -5.74 15.93 11.34
CA ALA A 178 -5.14 16.04 10.03
C ALA A 178 -6.09 16.65 8.99
N ARG A 179 -5.54 17.50 8.11
CA ARG A 179 -6.30 18.03 6.97
C ARG A 179 -5.80 17.43 5.67
N TRP A 180 -6.65 16.65 5.02
CA TRP A 180 -6.38 16.14 3.68
C TRP A 180 -7.11 16.96 2.62
N SER A 181 -6.43 17.27 1.50
CA SER A 181 -7.09 17.81 0.32
C SER A 181 -6.46 17.27 -0.96
N VAL A 182 -7.25 17.14 -2.02
CA VAL A 182 -6.78 16.62 -3.32
C VAL A 182 -5.65 17.47 -3.91
N PHE A 183 -5.67 18.77 -3.67
CA PHE A 183 -4.79 19.74 -4.36
C PHE A 183 -3.53 20.12 -3.58
N GLN A 184 -3.45 19.77 -2.30
CA GLN A 184 -2.31 20.12 -1.44
C GLN A 184 -1.51 18.88 -1.08
N PRO A 185 -0.19 19.00 -0.90
CA PRO A 185 0.62 17.89 -0.40
C PRO A 185 0.18 17.51 1.01
N VAL A 186 0.32 16.23 1.33
CA VAL A 186 0.01 15.68 2.64
C VAL A 186 1.03 16.17 3.67
N GLU A 187 0.56 16.84 4.72
CA GLU A 187 1.43 17.49 5.72
C GLU A 187 2.17 16.48 6.62
N TRP A 188 1.57 15.33 6.93
CA TRP A 188 2.13 14.28 7.78
C TRP A 188 2.89 13.19 7.00
N LEU A 189 3.10 13.38 5.69
CA LEU A 189 3.84 12.43 4.85
C LEU A 189 5.35 12.70 4.96
N LEU A 190 6.12 11.66 5.29
CA LEU A 190 7.58 11.75 5.36
C LEU A 190 8.22 11.56 3.97
N PRO A 191 9.28 12.33 3.65
CA PRO A 191 9.96 12.24 2.36
C PRO A 191 10.74 10.93 2.20
N VAL A 192 10.86 10.46 0.96
CA VAL A 192 11.64 9.26 0.65
C VAL A 192 13.12 9.49 0.90
N LEU A 193 13.76 8.66 1.73
CA LEU A 193 15.20 8.73 1.98
C LEU A 193 15.99 8.09 0.83
N THR A 194 16.34 8.88 -0.19
CA THR A 194 17.07 8.42 -1.37
C THR A 194 18.56 8.15 -1.11
N LYS A 195 19.13 8.74 -0.05
CA LYS A 195 20.56 8.61 0.32
C LYS A 195 20.97 7.15 0.57
N TYR A 196 20.06 6.34 1.10
CA TYR A 196 20.33 4.96 1.51
C TYR A 196 20.08 3.91 0.41
N ASN A 197 19.82 4.33 -0.84
CA ASN A 197 19.60 3.40 -1.95
C ASN A 197 20.80 2.44 -2.19
N GLY A 198 22.02 2.84 -1.82
CA GLY A 198 23.22 2.02 -1.90
C GLY A 198 23.17 0.75 -1.03
N PHE A 199 22.40 0.79 0.08
CA PHE A 199 22.25 -0.37 0.97
C PHE A 199 21.51 -1.54 0.34
N ARG A 200 20.84 -1.36 -0.81
CA ARG A 200 20.10 -2.44 -1.46
C ARG A 200 20.96 -3.67 -1.74
N LYS A 201 22.21 -3.49 -2.18
CA LYS A 201 23.13 -4.62 -2.40
C LYS A 201 23.55 -5.28 -1.07
N LYS A 202 23.89 -4.44 -0.07
CA LYS A 202 24.28 -4.89 1.27
C LYS A 202 23.15 -5.66 1.97
N LEU A 203 21.90 -5.20 1.87
CA LEU A 203 20.73 -5.90 2.41
C LEU A 203 20.49 -7.25 1.73
N LEU A 204 20.73 -7.36 0.42
CA LEU A 204 20.65 -8.64 -0.30
C LEU A 204 21.80 -9.60 0.09
N GLU A 205 22.99 -9.08 0.38
CA GLU A 205 24.12 -9.86 0.90
C GLU A 205 23.83 -10.37 2.31
N ILE A 206 23.40 -9.47 3.20
CA ILE A 206 23.02 -9.82 4.57
C ILE A 206 21.85 -10.79 4.56
N GLY A 207 20.81 -10.55 3.75
CA GLY A 207 19.68 -11.47 3.63
C GLY A 207 20.08 -12.86 3.13
N ARG A 208 21.07 -12.97 2.22
CA ARG A 208 21.63 -14.27 1.81
C ARG A 208 22.42 -14.93 2.93
N TYR A 209 23.19 -14.16 3.70
CA TYR A 209 23.95 -14.64 4.84
C TYR A 209 23.04 -15.14 5.97
N VAL A 210 22.03 -14.36 6.37
CA VAL A 210 21.05 -14.77 7.38
C VAL A 210 20.24 -15.99 6.91
N ARG A 211 19.85 -16.05 5.62
CA ARG A 211 19.21 -17.27 5.07
C ARG A 211 20.13 -18.49 5.03
N SER A 212 21.44 -18.30 5.01
CA SER A 212 22.36 -19.43 5.15
C SER A 212 22.35 -20.03 6.55
N TRP A 213 21.85 -19.28 7.55
CA TRP A 213 21.66 -19.77 8.91
C TRP A 213 20.39 -20.61 9.03
N ASN A 214 19.30 -20.23 8.35
CA ASN A 214 18.05 -21.01 8.31
C ASN A 214 17.17 -20.68 7.08
N ASN A 215 16.35 -21.62 6.61
CA ASN A 215 15.57 -21.51 5.36
C ASN A 215 14.33 -20.58 5.42
N GLN A 216 13.97 -20.04 6.58
CA GLN A 216 12.80 -19.19 6.76
C GLN A 216 13.20 -17.76 7.12
N SER A 217 12.58 -16.78 6.45
CA SER A 217 12.73 -15.36 6.76
C SER A 217 11.36 -14.74 7.02
N MET A 218 11.17 -14.12 8.18
CA MET A 218 10.02 -13.25 8.49
C MET A 218 10.52 -11.84 8.83
N PHE A 219 9.59 -10.88 8.88
CA PHE A 219 9.86 -9.50 9.27
C PHE A 219 9.53 -9.34 10.76
N LEU A 220 10.31 -8.52 11.48
CA LEU A 220 10.18 -8.34 12.93
C LEU A 220 9.41 -7.05 13.24
N ASP A 221 8.49 -7.15 14.21
CA ASP A 221 7.88 -6.02 14.89
C ASP A 221 8.83 -5.39 15.93
N ASN A 222 8.41 -4.29 16.57
CA ASN A 222 9.07 -3.78 17.78
C ASN A 222 8.87 -4.69 19.02
N TYR A 223 8.18 -5.82 18.84
CA TYR A 223 8.05 -6.91 19.78
C TYR A 223 8.65 -8.16 19.14
N ILE A 224 9.62 -8.79 19.80
CA ILE A 224 10.22 -10.05 19.35
C ILE A 224 9.33 -11.17 19.86
N ASP A 225 8.74 -11.92 18.94
CA ASP A 225 7.93 -13.09 19.24
C ASP A 225 8.76 -14.21 19.88
N GLU A 226 8.13 -15.07 20.69
CA GLU A 226 8.78 -16.17 21.44
C GLU A 226 9.49 -17.18 20.52
N ASP A 227 9.06 -17.25 19.26
CA ASP A 227 9.57 -18.18 18.26
C ASP A 227 10.95 -17.78 17.68
N LEU A 228 11.47 -16.61 18.05
CA LEU A 228 12.65 -16.01 17.45
C LEU A 228 13.85 -16.08 18.41
N SER A 229 14.86 -16.84 18.01
CA SER A 229 16.12 -16.96 18.72
C SER A 229 17.24 -16.11 18.10
N ASN A 230 18.26 -15.79 18.90
CA ASN A 230 19.45 -15.04 18.47
C ASN A 230 19.14 -13.67 17.85
N VAL A 231 18.24 -12.90 18.49
CA VAL A 231 17.92 -11.56 18.00
C VAL A 231 19.05 -10.59 18.32
N SER A 232 19.55 -9.93 17.28
CA SER A 232 20.61 -8.93 17.36
C SER A 232 20.20 -7.68 16.61
N LEU A 233 20.50 -6.52 17.20
CA LEU A 233 20.30 -5.20 16.62
C LEU A 233 21.66 -4.66 16.18
N THR A 234 21.85 -4.47 14.88
CA THR A 234 23.08 -3.89 14.29
C THR A 234 22.82 -2.52 13.69
N VAL A 235 23.67 -1.54 14.00
CA VAL A 235 23.59 -0.18 13.43
C VAL A 235 24.40 -0.10 12.14
N LEU A 236 23.75 0.22 11.02
CA LEU A 236 24.37 0.31 9.70
C LEU A 236 24.91 1.71 9.37
N GLU A 237 24.19 2.76 9.79
CA GLU A 237 24.57 4.17 9.62
C GLU A 237 23.88 5.02 10.69
N GLY A 238 24.56 6.06 11.20
CA GLY A 238 24.03 6.95 12.23
C GLY A 238 24.31 6.48 13.66
N ALA A 239 23.56 7.03 14.61
CA ALA A 239 23.63 6.66 16.02
C ALA A 239 22.22 6.46 16.59
N VAL A 240 22.03 5.39 17.33
CA VAL A 240 20.76 5.07 17.98
C VAL A 240 20.98 4.85 19.46
N VAL A 241 19.96 5.11 20.26
CA VAL A 241 19.89 4.66 21.65
C VAL A 241 18.87 3.54 21.71
N TYR A 242 19.32 2.43 22.25
CA TYR A 242 18.52 1.25 22.55
C TYR A 242 18.15 1.29 24.03
N GLU A 243 16.86 1.41 24.31
CA GLU A 243 16.31 1.45 25.67
C GLU A 243 15.54 0.17 25.97
N MET A 244 15.83 -0.44 27.11
CA MET A 244 15.01 -1.51 27.68
C MET A 244 14.32 -1.01 28.94
N GLU A 245 13.02 -1.29 29.05
CA GLU A 245 12.27 -1.09 30.28
C GLU A 245 12.48 -2.30 31.19
N ASN A 246 13.04 -2.08 32.38
CA ASN A 246 13.14 -3.13 33.38
C ASN A 246 11.89 -3.13 34.25
N TYR A 247 10.99 -4.10 34.02
CA TYR A 247 9.72 -4.24 34.73
C TYR A 247 9.86 -4.31 36.26
N LEU A 248 11.00 -4.81 36.77
CA LEU A 248 11.23 -4.96 38.21
C LEU A 248 11.64 -3.65 38.89
N THR A 249 12.28 -2.73 38.18
CA THR A 249 12.83 -1.49 38.75
C THR A 249 12.12 -0.23 38.26
N MET A 250 11.21 -0.35 37.27
CA MET A 250 10.60 0.78 36.55
C MET A 250 11.63 1.79 36.01
N GLN A 251 12.86 1.35 35.79
CA GLN A 251 13.94 2.15 35.24
C GLN A 251 14.23 1.70 33.80
N SER A 252 14.42 2.66 32.90
CA SER A 252 14.89 2.39 31.55
C SER A 252 16.42 2.47 31.51
N VAL A 253 17.06 1.41 31.00
CA VAL A 253 18.51 1.41 30.73
C VAL A 253 18.70 1.67 29.24
N GLY A 254 19.31 2.81 28.91
CA GLY A 254 19.61 3.22 27.53
C GLY A 254 21.08 2.98 27.18
N VAL A 255 21.34 2.22 26.13
CA VAL A 255 22.67 2.01 25.55
C VAL A 255 22.77 2.77 24.24
N LYS A 256 23.79 3.63 24.10
CA LYS A 256 24.07 4.33 22.85
C LYS A 256 24.92 3.45 21.94
N LEU A 257 24.42 3.20 20.73
CA LEU A 257 25.07 2.42 19.68
C LEU A 257 25.47 3.33 18.52
N LEU A 258 26.71 3.18 18.07
CA LEU A 258 27.29 3.87 16.93
C LEU A 258 27.30 2.97 15.69
N GLN A 259 27.65 3.53 14.54
CA GLN A 259 27.76 2.79 13.29
C GLN A 259 28.72 1.59 13.42
N GLY A 260 28.22 0.40 13.12
CA GLY A 260 28.96 -0.86 13.20
C GLY A 260 28.75 -1.62 14.52
N ASP A 261 28.19 -0.97 15.54
CA ASP A 261 27.88 -1.63 16.81
C ASP A 261 26.70 -2.59 16.64
N SER A 262 26.77 -3.71 17.37
CA SER A 262 25.70 -4.69 17.46
C SER A 262 25.46 -5.05 18.92
N ILE A 263 24.19 -5.18 19.30
CA ILE A 263 23.78 -5.62 20.64
C ILE A 263 22.78 -6.76 20.51
N ASP A 264 22.87 -7.73 21.42
CA ASP A 264 21.88 -8.79 21.53
C ASP A 264 20.63 -8.25 22.22
N VAL A 265 19.48 -8.54 21.64
CA VAL A 265 18.18 -8.09 22.15
C VAL A 265 17.53 -9.27 22.85
N PRO A 266 17.27 -9.19 24.16
CA PRO A 266 16.65 -10.28 24.90
C PRO A 266 15.23 -10.54 24.39
N GLU A 267 14.89 -11.82 24.27
CA GLU A 267 13.56 -12.30 23.91
C GLU A 267 12.51 -11.86 24.95
N ASN A 268 11.25 -11.67 24.54
CA ASN A 268 10.13 -11.31 25.41
C ASN A 268 10.25 -9.97 26.18
N HIS A 269 11.15 -9.08 25.77
CA HIS A 269 11.26 -7.75 26.36
C HIS A 269 10.86 -6.68 25.36
N GLN A 270 10.09 -5.69 25.83
CA GLN A 270 9.83 -4.50 25.03
C GLN A 270 11.05 -3.58 25.06
N HIS A 271 11.48 -3.16 23.89
CA HIS A 271 12.56 -2.20 23.73
C HIS A 271 12.15 -1.03 22.84
N ARG A 272 12.82 0.10 23.02
CA ARG A 272 12.64 1.28 22.20
C ARG A 272 13.96 1.65 21.56
N VAL A 273 13.90 1.94 20.26
CA VAL A 273 15.06 2.44 19.51
C VAL A 273 14.72 3.83 19.01
N HIS A 274 15.51 4.82 19.43
CA HIS A 274 15.37 6.19 18.96
C HIS A 274 16.69 6.71 18.40
N THR A 275 16.59 7.54 17.37
CA THR A 275 17.75 8.12 16.68
C THR A 275 18.27 9.32 17.45
N VAL A 276 19.59 9.38 17.68
CA VAL A 276 20.26 10.50 18.36
C VAL A 276 21.18 11.28 17.41
N SER A 277 21.45 10.75 16.22
CA SER A 277 22.22 11.47 15.20
C SER A 277 21.43 12.60 14.53
N PRO A 278 22.12 13.62 13.97
CA PRO A 278 21.47 14.71 13.22
C PRO A 278 20.86 14.24 11.90
N THR A 279 21.30 13.08 11.39
CA THR A 279 20.74 12.42 10.21
C THR A 279 19.94 11.19 10.63
N PRO A 280 18.97 10.73 9.81
CA PRO A 280 18.28 9.46 10.06
C PRO A 280 19.27 8.31 10.25
N SER A 281 19.02 7.47 11.25
CA SER A 281 19.80 6.26 11.50
C SER A 281 19.20 5.06 10.78
N CYS A 282 20.06 4.19 10.27
CA CYS A 282 19.69 2.91 9.71
C CYS A 282 20.21 1.82 10.64
N TYR A 283 19.31 0.98 11.13
CA TYR A 283 19.62 -0.19 11.92
C TYR A 283 18.85 -1.38 11.39
N MET A 284 19.25 -2.58 11.77
CA MET A 284 18.68 -3.82 11.27
C MET A 284 18.62 -4.83 12.41
N TYR A 285 17.52 -5.57 12.45
CA TYR A 285 17.40 -6.75 13.29
C TYR A 285 17.78 -7.99 12.48
N THR A 286 18.58 -8.86 13.09
CA THR A 286 18.88 -10.20 12.60
C THR A 286 18.47 -11.21 13.64
N PHE A 287 17.80 -12.28 13.21
CA PHE A 287 17.28 -13.31 14.09
C PHE A 287 17.18 -14.64 13.34
N SER A 288 17.18 -15.74 14.09
CA SER A 288 16.92 -17.09 13.60
C SER A 288 15.60 -17.59 14.17
N LYS A 289 14.74 -18.19 13.35
CA LYS A 289 13.57 -18.88 13.90
C LYS A 289 14.02 -20.21 14.51
N SER A 290 13.58 -20.50 15.73
CA SER A 290 13.77 -21.83 16.34
C SER A 290 12.89 -22.85 15.61
N PRO A 291 13.40 -24.06 15.30
CA PRO A 291 12.70 -25.02 14.45
C PRO A 291 11.46 -25.67 15.10
N ASP A 292 11.16 -25.40 16.37
CA ASP A 292 10.07 -26.05 17.08
C ASP A 292 9.18 -25.01 17.77
N LEU A 293 7.96 -24.86 17.24
CA LEU A 293 6.69 -24.77 17.96
C LEU A 293 5.59 -24.81 16.88
N ASN A 294 5.01 -26.00 16.70
CA ASN A 294 3.81 -26.29 15.91
C ASN A 294 3.65 -25.48 14.61
N GLU A 295 4.25 -25.96 13.52
CA GLU A 295 3.81 -25.63 12.17
C GLU A 295 2.36 -26.12 11.95
N GLU A 296 1.38 -25.39 12.48
CA GLU A 296 0.05 -25.39 11.89
C GLU A 296 0.11 -24.61 10.57
N ASN A 297 0.51 -25.33 9.53
CA ASN A 297 0.21 -25.06 8.13
C ASN A 297 0.49 -23.64 7.62
N VAL A 298 1.76 -23.22 7.61
CA VAL A 298 2.19 -22.25 6.59
C VAL A 298 2.20 -22.99 5.25
N LYS A 299 1.05 -22.99 4.56
CA LYS A 299 0.92 -23.55 3.20
C LYS A 299 1.93 -22.87 2.29
N MET A 300 3.01 -23.58 1.95
CA MET A 300 3.86 -23.20 0.83
C MET A 300 3.00 -23.24 -0.44
N TYR A 301 2.83 -22.09 -1.09
CA TYR A 301 2.24 -22.05 -2.42
C TYR A 301 3.11 -22.87 -3.38
N SER A 302 2.48 -23.75 -4.14
CA SER A 302 3.16 -24.51 -5.18
C SER A 302 3.78 -23.54 -6.21
N ALA A 303 4.84 -23.97 -6.91
CA ALA A 303 5.56 -23.12 -7.87
C ALA A 303 4.66 -22.55 -9.00
N LEU A 304 3.46 -23.10 -9.19
CA LEU A 304 2.39 -22.60 -10.06
C LEU A 304 1.02 -22.82 -9.40
N PRO A 305 0.53 -21.89 -8.56
CA PRO A 305 -0.61 -22.12 -7.67
C PRO A 305 -1.95 -21.86 -8.35
N ILE A 306 -2.14 -22.31 -9.60
CA ILE A 306 -3.33 -21.96 -10.39
C ILE A 306 -4.61 -22.50 -9.73
N PHE A 307 -4.57 -23.75 -9.25
CA PHE A 307 -5.71 -24.37 -8.59
C PHE A 307 -5.91 -23.85 -7.16
N GLU A 308 -4.83 -23.63 -6.43
CA GLU A 308 -4.86 -23.07 -5.07
C GLU A 308 -5.46 -21.66 -5.08
N ASP A 309 -5.00 -20.79 -5.98
CA ASP A 309 -5.58 -19.46 -6.20
C ASP A 309 -7.05 -19.53 -6.63
N PHE A 310 -7.40 -20.49 -7.49
CA PHE A 310 -8.78 -20.65 -7.93
C PHE A 310 -9.72 -20.99 -6.76
N PHE A 311 -9.33 -21.94 -5.89
CA PHE A 311 -10.13 -22.31 -4.73
C PHE A 311 -10.21 -21.20 -3.69
N VAL A 312 -9.09 -20.50 -3.41
CA VAL A 312 -9.08 -19.33 -2.52
C VAL A 312 -9.99 -18.23 -3.05
N ARG A 313 -9.97 -17.96 -4.37
CA ARG A 313 -10.87 -16.98 -4.99
C ARG A 313 -12.32 -17.41 -4.95
N LEU A 314 -12.60 -18.71 -5.09
CA LEU A 314 -13.95 -19.26 -5.01
C LEU A 314 -14.50 -19.15 -3.59
N GLU A 315 -13.70 -19.45 -2.57
CA GLU A 315 -14.04 -19.29 -1.16
C GLU A 315 -14.27 -17.82 -0.79
N ALA A 316 -13.41 -16.92 -1.30
CA ALA A 316 -13.61 -15.47 -1.16
C ALA A 316 -14.91 -15.01 -1.84
N MET A 317 -15.26 -15.54 -3.02
CA MET A 317 -16.54 -15.25 -3.70
C MET A 317 -17.74 -15.74 -2.88
N VAL A 318 -17.70 -16.96 -2.34
CA VAL A 318 -18.76 -17.50 -1.50
C VAL A 318 -18.96 -16.63 -0.26
N THR A 319 -17.87 -16.23 0.39
CA THR A 319 -17.88 -15.31 1.54
C THR A 319 -18.47 -13.95 1.16
N MET A 320 -18.08 -13.40 -0.01
CA MET A 320 -18.64 -12.16 -0.53
C MET A 320 -20.15 -12.24 -0.74
N PHE A 321 -20.66 -13.32 -1.35
CA PHE A 321 -22.10 -13.51 -1.53
C PHE A 321 -22.83 -13.69 -0.19
N GLY A 322 -22.21 -14.34 0.80
CA GLY A 322 -22.71 -14.43 2.16
C GLY A 322 -22.85 -13.05 2.82
N LEU A 323 -21.83 -12.19 2.69
CA LEU A 323 -21.85 -10.82 3.21
C LEU A 323 -22.88 -9.94 2.50
N ILE A 324 -23.00 -10.04 1.17
CA ILE A 324 -24.01 -9.30 0.39
C ILE A 324 -25.41 -9.75 0.79
N LYS A 325 -25.63 -11.07 0.93
CA LYS A 325 -26.90 -11.61 1.43
C LYS A 325 -27.21 -11.08 2.82
N ASN A 326 -26.26 -11.11 3.74
CA ASN A 326 -26.48 -10.62 5.11
C ASN A 326 -26.75 -9.11 5.15
N ALA A 327 -26.04 -8.30 4.36
CA ALA A 327 -26.25 -6.87 4.25
C ALA A 327 -27.60 -6.51 3.59
N THR A 328 -28.01 -7.27 2.57
CA THR A 328 -29.34 -7.10 1.95
C THR A 328 -30.46 -7.54 2.88
N PHE A 329 -30.26 -8.62 3.64
CA PHE A 329 -31.21 -9.06 4.66
C PHE A 329 -31.32 -8.07 5.81
N SER A 330 -30.20 -7.48 6.26
CA SER A 330 -30.22 -6.45 7.31
C SER A 330 -30.90 -5.16 6.84
N LEU A 331 -30.73 -4.78 5.56
CA LEU A 331 -31.40 -3.63 4.96
C LEU A 331 -32.91 -3.86 4.78
N LEU A 332 -33.34 -5.08 4.47
CA LEU A 332 -34.75 -5.40 4.22
C LEU A 332 -35.55 -5.69 5.50
N PHE A 333 -34.92 -6.26 6.52
CA PHE A 333 -35.63 -6.80 7.68
C PHE A 333 -35.20 -6.21 9.03
N GLY A 334 -34.31 -5.20 9.04
CA GLY A 334 -33.98 -4.40 10.23
C GLY A 334 -33.27 -5.13 11.38
N ASN A 335 -32.98 -6.42 11.24
CA ASN A 335 -32.36 -7.23 12.29
C ASN A 335 -30.88 -7.47 12.00
N THR A 336 -30.02 -6.90 12.85
CA THR A 336 -28.57 -7.11 12.84
C THR A 336 -28.23 -8.49 13.37
N ILE A 337 -27.94 -9.46 12.49
CA ILE A 337 -27.39 -10.76 12.88
C ILE A 337 -25.87 -10.70 12.69
N TYR A 338 -25.14 -10.53 13.80
CA TYR A 338 -23.68 -10.67 13.81
C TYR A 338 -23.33 -12.16 13.80
N VAL A 339 -22.88 -12.69 12.66
CA VAL A 339 -22.24 -14.00 12.60
C VAL A 339 -20.73 -13.77 12.48
N ARG A 340 -19.99 -14.09 13.55
CA ARG A 340 -18.53 -14.22 13.53
C ARG A 340 -18.18 -15.64 13.06
N PRO A 341 -17.68 -15.86 11.83
CA PRO A 341 -16.94 -17.07 11.55
C PRO A 341 -15.55 -16.93 12.20
N ARG A 342 -15.28 -17.74 13.23
CA ARG A 342 -13.92 -18.07 13.66
C ARG A 342 -13.44 -19.21 12.77
N ILE A 343 -12.28 -19.05 12.16
CA ILE A 343 -11.48 -20.14 11.64
C ILE A 343 -10.17 -20.06 12.45
N GLN A 344 -9.84 -21.17 13.12
CA GLN A 344 -8.61 -21.35 13.90
C GLN A 344 -7.40 -21.27 12.99
#